data_AF-A0A975MGQ1-F1
#
_entry.id   AF-A0A975MGQ1-F1
#
_cell.length_a   1.000
_cell.length_b   1.000
_cell.length_c   1.000
_cell.angle_alpha   90.00
_cell.angle_beta   90.00
_cell.angle_gamma   90.00
#
_symmetry.space_group_name_H-M   'P 1'
#
loop_
_entity.id
_entity.type
_entity.pdbx_description
1 polymer ?
#
loop_
_entity_poly.entity_id
_entity_poly.type
_entity_poly.pdbx_seq_one_letter_code
_entity_poly.pdbx_strand_id
1 'polypeptide(L)'
;MSHSPAPAASASDWDSTLDGLETSLLAWEAWLEDVSGEPPDQWSPPSQLAPLTTEHVARAEALHRRYTEVSALAGRRLDEVRRERAQVKAPRTGGGYAPTPQSAYLDLEA
;
A
#
# COMPACT_ATOMS: atom_id res chain seq x y z
N MET A 1 45.99 -8.67 -4.18
CA MET A 1 44.58 -8.23 -4.19
C MET A 1 43.72 -9.48 -4.05
N SER A 2 43.29 -9.79 -2.83
CA SER A 2 42.47 -10.97 -2.54
C SER A 2 41.01 -10.54 -2.61
N HIS A 3 40.30 -10.94 -3.67
CA HIS A 3 38.84 -10.86 -3.68
C HIS A 3 38.30 -12.00 -2.82
N SER A 4 37.84 -11.68 -1.61
CA SER A 4 36.95 -12.57 -0.87
C SER A 4 35.66 -12.73 -1.67
N PRO A 5 35.26 -13.94 -2.09
CA PRO A 5 33.94 -14.13 -2.65
C PRO A 5 32.90 -13.82 -1.55
N ALA A 6 31.93 -12.97 -1.88
CA ALA A 6 30.78 -12.73 -1.02
C ALA A 6 30.14 -14.10 -0.68
N PRO A 7 29.71 -14.32 0.57
CA PRO A 7 29.06 -15.57 0.93
C PRO A 7 27.86 -15.77 0.01
N ALA A 8 27.83 -16.89 -0.71
CA ALA A 8 26.71 -17.25 -1.55
C ALA A 8 25.48 -17.33 -0.65
N ALA A 9 24.48 -16.47 -0.91
CA ALA A 9 23.20 -16.54 -0.24
C ALA A 9 22.67 -17.98 -0.32
N SER A 10 22.27 -18.51 0.82
CA SER A 10 21.91 -19.91 0.98
C SER A 10 20.42 -20.11 0.68
N ALA A 11 20.01 -21.34 0.39
CA ALA A 11 18.59 -21.64 0.14
C ALA A 11 17.67 -21.19 1.29
N SER A 12 18.16 -21.18 2.54
CA SER A 12 17.39 -20.67 3.69
C SER A 12 17.11 -19.16 3.64
N ASP A 13 17.90 -18.41 2.87
CA ASP A 13 17.69 -16.96 2.72
C ASP A 13 16.46 -16.68 1.84
N TRP A 14 16.17 -17.56 0.87
CA TRP A 14 14.96 -17.47 0.05
C TRP A 14 13.70 -17.82 0.84
N ASP A 15 13.72 -18.88 1.64
CA ASP A 15 12.57 -19.25 2.46
C ASP A 15 12.19 -18.12 3.42
N SER A 16 13.16 -17.59 4.16
CA SER A 16 12.95 -16.45 5.07
C SER A 16 12.42 -15.20 4.33
N THR A 17 12.93 -14.95 3.12
CA THR A 17 12.48 -13.83 2.29
C THR A 17 11.03 -14.00 1.84
N LEU A 18 10.66 -15.20 1.39
CA LEU A 18 9.30 -15.51 0.95
C LEU A 18 8.32 -15.55 2.14
N ASP A 19 8.75 -16.04 3.30
CA ASP A 19 7.98 -15.99 4.56
C ASP A 19 7.69 -14.54 4.98
N GLY A 20 8.70 -13.66 4.88
CA GLY A 20 8.54 -12.23 5.19
C GLY A 20 7.57 -11.54 4.22
N LEU A 21 7.66 -11.85 2.93
CA LEU A 21 6.73 -11.34 1.92
C LEU A 21 5.30 -11.82 2.19
N GLU A 22 5.13 -13.11 2.48
CA GLU A 22 3.83 -13.70 2.79
C GLU A 22 3.18 -13.07 4.02
N THR A 23 3.95 -12.87 5.08
CA THR A 23 3.50 -12.20 6.30
C THR A 23 3.06 -10.77 6.02
N SER A 24 3.81 -10.03 5.21
CA SER A 24 3.45 -8.67 4.82
C SER A 24 2.16 -8.63 3.98
N LEU A 25 1.99 -9.55 3.03
CA LEU A 25 0.77 -9.65 2.23
C LEU A 25 -0.46 -9.95 3.10
N LEU A 26 -0.34 -10.86 4.08
CA LEU A 26 -1.38 -11.14 5.06
C LEU A 26 -1.79 -9.90 5.86
N ALA A 27 -0.81 -9.12 6.33
CA ALA A 27 -1.06 -7.90 7.07
C ALA A 27 -1.78 -6.85 6.20
N TRP A 28 -1.36 -6.68 4.95
CA TRP A 28 -2.01 -5.77 4.00
C TRP A 28 -3.42 -6.20 3.64
N GLU A 29 -3.67 -7.50 3.48
CA GLU A 29 -5.00 -8.05 3.24
C GLU A 29 -5.94 -7.74 4.42
N ALA A 30 -5.52 -8.06 5.65
CA ALA A 30 -6.29 -7.78 6.86
C ALA A 30 -6.55 -6.28 7.05
N TRP A 31 -5.56 -5.43 6.81
CA TRP A 31 -5.73 -3.98 6.91
C TRP A 31 -6.70 -3.44 5.84
N LEU A 32 -6.69 -3.98 4.61
CA LEU A 32 -7.61 -3.54 3.55
C LEU A 32 -9.07 -4.02 3.77
N GLU A 33 -9.28 -5.06 4.56
CA GLU A 33 -10.62 -5.51 4.92
C GLU A 33 -11.33 -4.52 5.83
N ASP A 34 -10.65 -3.98 6.85
CA ASP A 34 -11.25 -3.10 7.87
C ASP A 34 -10.84 -1.62 7.74
N VAL A 35 -9.77 -1.32 6.99
CA VAL A 35 -9.17 0.02 6.76
C VAL A 35 -9.22 0.89 8.02
N SER A 36 -8.82 0.29 9.14
CA SER A 36 -8.82 0.92 10.46
C SER A 36 -7.40 0.84 11.04
N GLY A 37 -6.98 1.91 11.72
CA GLY A 37 -5.64 1.98 12.32
C GLY A 37 -4.50 2.25 11.33
N GLU A 38 -3.28 1.95 11.78
CA GLU A 38 -2.05 2.22 11.05
C GLU A 38 -1.83 1.20 9.93
N PRO A 39 -1.41 1.64 8.72
CA PRO A 39 -1.08 0.71 7.65
C PRO A 39 0.09 -0.19 8.03
N PRO A 40 0.13 -1.45 7.53
CA PRO A 40 1.26 -2.34 7.76
C PRO A 40 2.56 -1.80 7.18
N ASP A 41 3.68 -2.23 7.77
CA ASP A 41 5.00 -1.89 7.25
C ASP A 41 5.19 -2.40 5.82
N GLN A 42 5.91 -1.60 5.02
CA GLN A 42 6.31 -1.96 3.68
C GLN A 42 7.41 -3.02 3.74
N TRP A 43 7.12 -4.22 3.22
CA TRP A 43 8.16 -5.21 3.02
C TRP A 43 9.14 -4.75 1.94
N SER A 44 10.42 -4.95 2.23
CA SER A 44 11.51 -4.69 1.29
C SER A 44 12.32 -5.97 1.09
N PRO A 45 12.61 -6.37 -0.15
CA PRO A 45 13.45 -7.53 -0.40
C PRO A 45 14.88 -7.27 0.07
N PRO A 46 15.60 -8.30 0.52
CA PRO A 46 17.03 -8.16 0.81
C PRO A 46 17.81 -7.81 -0.46
N SER A 47 18.90 -7.06 -0.29
CA SER A 47 19.71 -6.54 -1.40
C SER A 47 20.55 -7.60 -2.11
N GLN A 48 20.73 -8.76 -1.49
CA GLN A 48 21.48 -9.88 -2.01
C GLN A 48 20.68 -11.17 -1.81
N LEU A 49 20.34 -11.80 -2.93
CA LEU A 49 19.68 -13.10 -2.95
C LEU A 49 20.42 -13.99 -3.93
N ALA A 50 20.52 -15.26 -3.59
CA ALA A 50 21.05 -16.26 -4.50
C ALA A 50 20.10 -16.44 -5.69
N PRO A 51 20.53 -17.12 -6.77
CA PRO A 51 19.61 -17.52 -7.81
C PRO A 51 18.43 -18.30 -7.24
N LEU A 52 17.22 -17.98 -7.73
CA LEU A 52 16.00 -18.70 -7.37
C LEU A 52 16.12 -20.16 -7.82
N THR A 53 15.83 -21.10 -6.92
CA THR A 53 15.71 -22.51 -7.26
C THR A 53 14.31 -22.79 -7.79
N THR A 54 14.13 -23.87 -8.55
CA THR A 54 12.83 -24.27 -9.10
C THR A 54 11.77 -24.49 -8.03
N GLU A 55 12.18 -24.89 -6.82
CA GLU A 55 11.31 -25.06 -5.66
C GLU A 55 10.73 -23.71 -5.18
N HIS A 56 11.57 -22.66 -5.10
CA HIS A 56 11.13 -21.33 -4.72
C HIS A 56 10.28 -20.64 -5.81
N VAL A 57 10.43 -21.02 -7.08
CA VAL A 57 9.70 -20.39 -8.21
C VAL A 57 8.18 -20.55 -8.03
N ALA A 58 7.71 -21.77 -7.76
CA ALA A 58 6.28 -22.03 -7.60
C ALA A 58 5.67 -21.22 -6.43
N ARG A 59 6.44 -21.09 -5.34
CA ARG A 59 6.03 -20.30 -4.17
C ARG A 59 6.00 -18.80 -4.47
N ALA A 60 7.03 -18.29 -5.14
CA ALA A 60 7.08 -16.89 -5.57
C ALA A 60 5.94 -16.53 -6.54
N GLU A 61 5.59 -17.42 -7.47
CA GLU A 61 4.45 -17.24 -8.38
C GLU A 61 3.11 -17.19 -7.62
N ALA A 62 2.92 -18.05 -6.62
CA ALA A 62 1.73 -18.04 -5.78
C ALA A 62 1.61 -16.72 -5.00
N LEU A 63 2.71 -16.25 -4.40
CA LEU A 63 2.76 -14.96 -3.71
C LEU A 63 2.52 -13.78 -4.65
N HIS A 64 3.02 -13.84 -5.88
CA HIS A 64 2.77 -12.81 -6.89
C HIS A 64 1.28 -12.74 -7.30
N ARG A 65 0.62 -13.88 -7.47
CA ARG A 65 -0.84 -13.92 -7.71
C ARG A 65 -1.59 -13.26 -6.55
N ARG A 66 -1.25 -13.63 -5.32
CA ARG A 66 -1.87 -13.05 -4.11
C ARG A 66 -1.63 -11.54 -4.00
N TYR A 67 -0.42 -11.06 -4.28
CA TYR A 67 -0.12 -9.64 -4.35
C TYR A 67 -1.01 -8.90 -5.35
N THR A 68 -1.29 -9.52 -6.51
CA THR A 68 -2.16 -8.94 -7.54
C THR A 68 -3.60 -8.82 -7.04
N GLU A 69 -4.10 -9.82 -6.31
CA GLU A 69 -5.43 -9.81 -5.68
C GLU A 69 -5.55 -8.73 -4.61
N VAL A 70 -4.55 -8.62 -3.72
CA VAL A 70 -4.48 -7.57 -2.67
C VAL A 70 -4.42 -6.18 -3.31
N SER A 71 -3.65 -6.00 -4.37
CA SER A 71 -3.58 -4.74 -5.11
C SER A 71 -4.93 -4.36 -5.74
N ALA A 72 -5.66 -5.35 -6.27
CA ALA A 72 -7.00 -5.13 -6.79
C ALA A 72 -7.99 -4.76 -5.67
N LEU A 73 -7.88 -5.35 -4.48
CA LEU A 73 -8.66 -4.97 -3.29
C LEU A 73 -8.38 -3.52 -2.89
N ALA A 74 -7.11 -3.12 -2.85
CA ALA A 74 -6.72 -1.74 -2.56
C ALA A 74 -7.34 -0.75 -3.56
N GLY A 75 -7.33 -1.08 -4.86
CA GLY A 75 -7.99 -0.28 -5.90
C GLY A 75 -9.49 -0.11 -5.65
N ARG A 76 -10.20 -1.19 -5.30
CA ARG A 76 -11.64 -1.13 -4.97
C ARG A 76 -11.91 -0.24 -3.76
N ARG A 77 -11.13 -0.38 -2.68
CA ARG A 77 -11.28 0.47 -1.47
C ARG A 77 -11.03 1.94 -1.78
N LEU A 78 -10.02 2.26 -2.59
CA LEU A 78 -9.77 3.65 -3.01
C LEU A 78 -10.95 4.23 -3.80
N ASP A 79 -11.58 3.44 -4.67
CA ASP A 79 -12.75 3.88 -5.42
C ASP A 79 -13.99 4.04 -4.54
N GLU A 80 -14.19 3.18 -3.54
CA GLU A 80 -15.23 3.34 -2.50
C GLU A 80 -15.06 4.67 -1.75
N VAL A 81 -13.86 4.94 -1.23
CA VAL A 81 -13.54 6.20 -0.52
C VAL A 81 -13.76 7.42 -1.43
N ARG A 82 -13.40 7.33 -2.71
CA ARG A 82 -13.66 8.43 -3.67
C ARG A 82 -15.15 8.67 -3.86
N ARG A 83 -15.97 7.61 -3.96
CA ARG A 83 -17.43 7.72 -4.09
C ARG A 83 -18.06 8.32 -2.84
N GLU A 84 -17.66 7.87 -1.65
CA GLU A 84 -18.12 8.44 -0.38
C GLU A 84 -17.78 9.93 -0.29
N ARG A 85 -16.54 10.32 -0.60
CA ARG A 85 -16.13 11.73 -0.64
C ARG A 85 -16.93 12.54 -1.66
N ALA A 86 -17.25 11.98 -2.82
CA ALA A 86 -18.07 12.64 -3.83
C ALA A 86 -19.53 12.82 -3.37
N GLN A 87 -20.10 11.84 -2.67
CA GLN A 87 -21.44 11.93 -2.08
C GLN A 87 -21.50 12.97 -0.96
N VAL A 88 -20.48 13.06 -0.12
CA VAL A 88 -20.38 14.10 0.93
C VAL A 88 -20.17 15.50 0.34
N LYS A 89 -19.49 15.61 -0.81
CA LYS A 89 -19.30 16.88 -1.54
C LYS A 89 -20.47 17.27 -2.44
N ALA A 90 -21.47 16.43 -2.62
CA ALA A 90 -22.67 16.82 -3.34
C ALA A 90 -23.32 17.99 -2.57
N PRO A 91 -23.44 19.19 -3.16
CA PRO A 91 -24.12 20.28 -2.50
C PRO A 91 -25.53 19.80 -2.24
N ARG A 92 -25.95 19.85 -0.97
CA ARG A 92 -27.32 19.64 -0.52
C ARG A 92 -28.24 20.45 -1.44
N THR A 93 -28.74 19.82 -2.51
CA THR A 93 -29.50 20.48 -3.55
C THR A 93 -30.92 20.56 -3.03
N GLY A 94 -31.14 21.52 -2.14
CA GLY A 94 -32.38 21.66 -1.39
C GLY A 94 -32.20 22.67 -0.27
N GLY A 95 -32.32 23.95 -0.60
CA GLY A 95 -32.33 25.06 0.35
C GLY A 95 -31.42 26.19 -0.09
N GLY A 96 -32.00 27.18 -0.77
CA GLY A 96 -31.28 28.34 -1.27
C GLY A 96 -30.50 29.08 -0.20
N TYR A 97 -29.22 29.30 -0.47
CA TYR A 97 -28.50 30.46 0.04
C TYR A 97 -27.49 30.88 -1.04
N ALA A 98 -27.77 32.02 -1.68
CA ALA A 98 -26.88 32.65 -2.65
C ALA A 98 -25.62 33.19 -1.94
N PRO A 99 -24.47 33.30 -2.62
CA PRO A 99 -23.24 33.80 -2.01
C PRO A 99 -23.33 35.33 -1.83
N THR A 100 -23.19 35.82 -0.60
CA THR A 100 -22.86 37.24 -0.36
C THR A 100 -21.35 37.41 -0.28
N PRO A 101 -20.72 38.26 -1.11
CA PRO A 101 -19.31 38.58 -1.00
C PRO A 101 -19.16 39.61 0.12
N GLN A 102 -18.73 39.17 1.31
CA GLN A 102 -18.19 40.06 2.32
C GLN A 102 -16.73 39.69 2.55
N SER A 103 -15.90 40.15 1.62
CA SER A 103 -14.55 40.59 1.92
C SER A 103 -14.69 41.75 2.91
N ALA A 104 -14.78 41.44 4.21
CA ALA A 104 -14.57 42.42 5.25
C ALA A 104 -13.09 42.80 5.18
N TYR A 105 -12.87 44.01 4.67
CA TYR A 105 -11.62 44.75 4.69
C TYR A 105 -10.81 44.42 5.95
N LEU A 106 -9.62 43.85 5.76
CA LEU A 106 -8.54 44.02 6.72
C LEU A 106 -8.24 45.51 6.72
N ASP A 107 -8.68 46.19 7.77
CA ASP A 107 -8.34 47.58 8.00
C ASP A 107 -6.83 47.72 8.05
N LEU A 108 -6.37 48.70 7.28
CA LEU A 108 -5.01 49.19 7.25
C LEU A 108 -4.63 49.79 8.62
N GLU A 109 -3.34 49.63 8.95
CA GLU A 109 -2.48 50.61 9.62
C GLU A 109 -3.06 51.44 10.77
N ALA A 110 -2.59 51.13 11.99
CA ALA A 110 -2.15 52.11 12.99
C ALA A 110 -1.15 51.47 13.97
#